data_AF-A0A962QDG1-F1
#
_entry.id   AF-A0A962QDG1-F1
#
_cell.length_a   1.000
_cell.length_b   1.000
_cell.length_c   1.000
_cell.angle_alpha   90.00
_cell.angle_beta   90.00
_cell.angle_gamma   90.00
#
_symmetry.space_group_name_H-M   'P 1'
#
loop_
_entity.id
_entity.type
_entity.pdbx_description
1 polymer ?
#
loop_
_entity_poly.entity_id
_entity_poly.type
_entity_poly.pdbx_seq_one_letter_code
_entity_poly.pdbx_strand_id
1 'polypeptide(L)'
;MAIIIPAYTPALPVEVTNALLNTERVLRQYGVNVSVEYAIECGLIHRVRNELVHTALHSLDGVTDIMMIDSDVVWRPEHVLRLL
;
A
#
# COMPACT_ATOMS: atom_id res chain seq x y z
N MET A 1 6.28 -8.02 1.07
CA MET A 1 5.34 -7.08 1.74
C MET A 1 4.34 -6.55 0.72
N ALA A 2 3.08 -6.40 1.12
CA ALA A 2 2.06 -5.73 0.31
C ALA A 2 1.70 -4.37 0.95
N ILE A 3 1.71 -3.30 0.14
CA ILE A 3 1.10 -2.02 0.50
C ILE A 3 -0.24 -1.95 -0.21
N ILE A 4 -1.33 -1.80 0.54
CA ILE A 4 -2.68 -1.71 -0.01
C ILE A 4 -3.25 -0.31 0.22
N ILE A 5 -3.76 0.33 -0.83
CA ILE A 5 -4.26 1.71 -0.77
C ILE A 5 -5.72 1.73 -1.22
N PRO A 6 -6.69 1.77 -0.29
CA PRO A 6 -8.08 1.99 -0.64
C PRO A 6 -8.30 3.46 -1.02
N ALA A 7 -8.89 3.70 -2.19
CA ALA A 7 -9.17 5.04 -2.69
C ALA A 7 -10.63 5.16 -3.16
N TYR A 8 -11.27 6.28 -2.81
CA TYR A 8 -12.62 6.60 -3.30
C TYR A 8 -12.61 7.04 -4.77
N THR A 9 -11.49 7.58 -5.24
CA THR A 9 -11.31 8.11 -6.60
C THR A 9 -10.04 7.54 -7.21
N PRO A 10 -9.93 7.50 -8.55
CA PRO A 10 -8.71 7.03 -9.23
C PRO A 10 -7.53 8.01 -9.13
N ALA A 11 -7.74 9.22 -8.60
CA ALA A 11 -6.69 10.21 -8.43
C ALA A 11 -6.11 10.15 -7.02
N LEU A 12 -4.79 9.98 -6.92
CA LEU A 12 -4.04 10.12 -5.68
C LEU A 12 -3.31 11.47 -5.64
N PRO A 13 -3.16 12.09 -4.45
CA PRO A 13 -2.28 13.25 -4.29
C PRO A 13 -0.84 12.92 -4.71
N VAL A 14 -0.15 13.90 -5.31
CA VAL A 14 1.24 13.75 -5.76
C VAL A 14 2.16 13.38 -4.60
N GLU A 15 1.88 13.91 -3.41
CA GLU A 15 2.61 13.65 -2.18
C GLU A 15 2.53 12.18 -1.76
N VAL A 16 1.37 11.54 -1.94
CA VAL A 16 1.15 10.13 -1.63
C VAL A 16 1.92 9.25 -2.61
N THR A 17 1.86 9.57 -3.91
CA THR A 17 2.65 8.86 -4.92
C THR A 17 4.15 9.00 -4.65
N ASN A 18 4.63 10.19 -4.29
CA ASN A 18 6.03 10.42 -3.93
C ASN A 18 6.43 9.66 -2.66
N ALA A 19 5.58 9.61 -1.64
CA ALA A 19 5.83 8.84 -0.42
C ALA A 19 5.96 7.34 -0.73
N LEU A 20 5.06 6.82 -1.58
CA LEU A 20 5.08 5.42 -2.02
C LEU A 20 6.35 5.07 -2.80
N LEU A 21 6.69 5.84 -3.83
CA LEU A 21 7.89 5.59 -4.65
C LEU A 21 9.17 5.59 -3.81
N ASN A 22 9.27 6.54 -2.88
CA ASN A 22 10.41 6.58 -1.97
C ASN A 22 10.43 5.40 -1.00
N THR A 23 9.26 4.94 -0.55
CA THR A 23 9.14 3.79 0.34
C THR A 23 9.54 2.51 -0.36
N GLU A 24 9.04 2.26 -1.57
CA GLU A 24 9.42 1.11 -2.40
C GLU A 24 10.93 1.11 -2.66
N ARG A 25 11.50 2.27 -3.02
CA ARG A 25 12.94 2.40 -3.26
C ARG A 25 13.75 2.04 -2.02
N VAL A 26 13.40 2.58 -0.87
CA VAL A 26 14.12 2.34 0.38
C VAL A 26 13.97 0.88 0.83
N LEU A 27 12.76 0.32 0.82
CA LEU A 27 12.53 -1.07 1.21
C LEU A 27 13.28 -2.06 0.32
N ARG A 28 13.34 -1.81 -0.99
CA ARG A 28 14.15 -2.62 -1.91
C ARG A 28 15.64 -2.59 -1.59
N GLN A 29 16.18 -1.47 -1.08
CA GLN A 29 17.58 -1.40 -0.65
C GLN A 29 17.87 -2.31 0.55
N TYR A 30 16.86 -2.64 1.35
CA TYR A 30 16.93 -3.60 2.45
C TYR A 30 16.51 -5.02 2.06
N GLY A 31 16.32 -5.31 0.76
CA GLY A 31 15.91 -6.63 0.28
C GLY A 31 14.43 -6.95 0.48
N VAL A 32 13.61 -5.97 0.87
CA VAL A 32 12.17 -6.15 1.01
C VAL A 32 11.49 -5.88 -0.33
N ASN A 33 10.95 -6.94 -0.94
CA ASN A 33 10.11 -6.82 -2.11
C ASN A 33 8.73 -6.29 -1.71
N VAL A 34 8.31 -5.23 -2.40
CA VAL A 34 7.05 -4.52 -2.17
C VAL A 34 6.16 -4.70 -3.39
N SER A 35 4.96 -5.21 -3.16
CA SER A 35 3.86 -5.18 -4.12
C SER A 35 2.86 -4.12 -3.67
N VAL A 36 2.29 -3.37 -4.62
CA VAL A 36 1.33 -2.31 -4.31
C VAL A 36 0.01 -2.60 -5.01
N GLU A 37 -1.07 -2.62 -4.25
CA GLU A 37 -2.42 -2.84 -4.76
C GLU A 37 -3.32 -1.66 -4.43
N TYR A 38 -4.16 -1.29 -5.39
CA TYR A 38 -5.12 -0.21 -5.28
C TYR A 38 -6.51 -0.73 -5.55
N ALA A 39 -7.48 -0.15 -4.87
CA ALA A 39 -8.88 -0.35 -5.21
C ALA A 39 -9.55 1.02 -5.30
N ILE A 40 -10.19 1.26 -6.44
CA ILE A 40 -10.79 2.52 -6.83
C ILE A 40 -12.32 2.36 -6.98
N GLU A 41 -13.06 3.47 -6.87
CA GLU A 41 -14.47 3.56 -7.24
C GLU A 41 -15.46 2.70 -6.44
N CYS A 42 -15.23 2.51 -5.13
CA CYS A 42 -16.19 1.81 -4.29
C CYS A 42 -16.73 2.70 -3.16
N GLY A 43 -18.06 2.83 -3.08
CA GLY A 43 -18.73 3.57 -2.00
C GLY A 43 -18.70 2.88 -0.63
N LEU A 44 -18.27 1.60 -0.57
CA LEU A 44 -18.22 0.81 0.67
C LEU A 44 -16.78 0.46 1.04
N ILE A 45 -16.12 1.38 1.74
CA ILE A 45 -14.69 1.28 2.07
C ILE A 45 -14.31 0.01 2.83
N HIS A 46 -15.18 -0.48 3.73
CA HIS A 46 -14.94 -1.72 4.46
C HIS A 46 -14.85 -2.94 3.54
N ARG A 47 -15.69 -2.99 2.51
CA ARG A 47 -15.67 -4.07 1.52
C ARG A 47 -14.38 -4.02 0.72
N VAL A 48 -13.98 -2.83 0.27
CA VAL A 48 -12.73 -2.63 -0.48
C VAL A 48 -11.51 -3.07 0.29
N ARG A 49 -11.42 -2.67 1.57
CA ARG A 49 -10.29 -3.07 2.43
C ARG A 49 -10.19 -4.59 2.53
N ASN A 50 -11.32 -5.27 2.68
CA ASN A 50 -11.35 -6.74 2.73
C ASN A 50 -10.96 -7.37 1.38
N GLU A 51 -11.41 -6.82 0.25
CA GLU A 51 -11.04 -7.29 -1.08
C GLU A 51 -9.54 -7.12 -1.33
N LEU A 52 -8.96 -5.97 -0.97
CA LEU A 52 -7.51 -5.72 -1.06
C LEU A 52 -6.70 -6.70 -0.19
N VAL A 53 -7.14 -6.96 1.04
CA VAL A 53 -6.50 -7.95 1.91
C VAL A 53 -6.60 -9.35 1.30
N HIS A 54 -7.77 -9.73 0.76
CA HIS A 54 -7.93 -11.01 0.08
C HIS A 54 -6.97 -11.16 -1.09
N THR A 55 -6.86 -10.15 -1.96
CA THR A 55 -5.90 -10.11 -3.07
C THR A 55 -4.47 -10.22 -2.57
N ALA A 56 -4.10 -9.48 -1.53
CA ALA A 56 -2.76 -9.51 -0.98
C ALA A 56 -2.38 -10.89 -0.40
N LEU A 57 -3.34 -11.61 0.17
CA LEU A 57 -3.11 -12.94 0.75
C LEU A 57 -3.11 -14.09 -0.27
N HIS A 58 -3.90 -13.98 -1.34
CA HIS A 58 -4.14 -15.11 -2.26
C HIS A 58 -3.54 -14.93 -3.65
N SER A 59 -3.33 -13.69 -4.08
CA SER A 59 -2.89 -13.36 -5.46
C SER A 59 -1.47 -12.85 -5.52
N LEU A 60 -0.91 -12.35 -4.42
CA LEU A 60 0.46 -11.91 -4.33
C LEU A 60 1.34 -13.00 -3.69
N ASP A 61 2.38 -13.41 -4.40
CA ASP A 61 3.31 -14.44 -3.93
C ASP A 61 4.29 -13.88 -2.88
N GLY A 62 4.63 -14.70 -1.88
CA GLY A 62 5.62 -14.36 -0.86
C GLY A 62 5.27 -13.17 0.05
N VAL A 63 3.99 -12.78 0.15
CA VAL A 63 3.56 -11.71 1.06
C VAL A 63 3.48 -12.22 2.50
N THR A 64 4.32 -11.67 3.37
CA THR A 64 4.32 -11.92 4.82
C THR A 64 3.62 -10.83 5.63
N ASP A 65 3.64 -9.60 5.12
CA ASP A 65 3.20 -8.38 5.81
C ASP A 65 2.29 -7.58 4.89
N ILE A 66 1.17 -7.08 5.44
CA ILE A 66 0.23 -6.19 4.75
C ILE A 66 0.20 -4.86 5.49
N MET A 67 0.50 -3.78 4.78
CA MET A 67 0.37 -2.41 5.27
C MET A 67 -0.73 -1.69 4.49
N MET A 68 -1.79 -1.34 5.19
CA MET A 68 -2.88 -0.55 4.63
C MET A 68 -2.65 0.92 4.91
N ILE A 69 -2.66 1.74 3.86
CA ILE A 69 -2.46 3.19 3.96
C ILE A 69 -3.61 3.89 3.23
N ASP A 70 -4.33 4.77 3.93
CA ASP A 70 -5.42 5.52 3.32
C ASP A 70 -4.86 6.51 2.26
N SER A 71 -5.64 6.71 1.18
CA SER A 71 -5.24 7.50 0.01
C SER A 71 -4.97 9.00 0.27
N ASP A 72 -5.30 9.51 1.45
CA ASP A 72 -5.11 10.88 1.90
C ASP A 72 -4.00 11.02 2.96
N VAL A 73 -3.29 9.92 3.29
CA VAL A 73 -2.20 9.92 4.27
C VAL A 73 -0.86 10.02 3.57
N VAL A 74 -0.03 10.98 3.99
CA VAL A 74 1.36 11.13 3.54
C VAL A 74 2.30 10.63 4.63
N TRP A 75 3.36 9.93 4.24
CA TRP A 75 4.35 9.39 5.17
C TRP A 75 5.78 9.58 4.65
N ARG A 76 6.75 9.24 5.50
CA ARG A 76 8.15 9.12 5.11
C ARG A 76 8.57 7.65 5.13
N PRO A 77 9.46 7.21 4.22
CA PRO A 77 9.91 5.81 4.16
C PRO A 77 10.43 5.27 5.49
N GLU A 78 11.07 6.11 6.31
CA GLU A 78 11.64 5.71 7.60
C GLU A 78 10.57 5.33 8.62
N HIS A 79 9.34 5.83 8.48
CA HIS A 79 8.24 5.43 9.34
C HIS A 79 7.85 3.97 9.10
N VAL A 80 7.87 3.53 7.83
CA VAL A 80 7.56 2.15 7.44
C VAL A 80 8.67 1.21 7.90
N LEU A 81 9.94 1.60 7.71
CA LEU A 81 11.08 0.82 8.18
C LEU A 81 11.07 0.54 9.69
N ARG A 82 10.56 1.47 10.50
CA ARG A 82 10.49 1.29 11.97
C ARG A 82 9.44 0.26 12.41
N LEU A 83 8.52 -0.10 11.52
CA LEU A 83 7.45 -1.08 11.79
C LEU A 83 7.85 -2.51 11.40
N LEU A 84 8.95 -2.65 10.65
CA LEU A 84 9.55 -3.93 10.23
C LEU A 84 10.69 -4.31 11.18
#